data_AF-A0A3M2A797-F1
#
_entry.id   AF-A0A3M2A797-F1
#
_cell.length_a   1.000
_cell.length_b   1.000
_cell.length_c   1.000
_cell.angle_alpha   90.00
_cell.angle_beta   90.00
_cell.angle_gamma   90.00
#
_symmetry.space_group_name_H-M   'P 1'
#
loop_
_entity.id
_entity.type
_entity.pdbx_description
1 polymer ?
#
loop_
_entity_poly.entity_id
_entity_poly.type
_entity_poly.pdbx_seq_one_letter_code
_entity_poly.pdbx_strand_id
1 'polypeptide(L)'
;MRLDKKHEEELARRKGMARKTFFQTIWLIISGGASYFALGVMEDAGWVSVPGTSAALAELLSFIPGVSLSASSIPDWFTRAILIVVMILFLQTFFYLGYAFASPAGRRKAGSPTVYSQYDPFDRD
;
A
#
# COMPACT_ATOMS: atom_id res chain seq x y z
N MET A 1 -24.00 24.43 -23.57
CA MET A 1 -23.42 25.28 -22.50
C MET A 1 -23.36 24.63 -21.12
N ARG A 2 -24.43 24.02 -20.58
CA ARG A 2 -24.38 23.34 -19.26
C ARG A 2 -23.75 21.93 -19.32
N LEU A 3 -23.82 21.27 -20.49
CA LEU A 3 -23.21 19.97 -20.76
C LEU A 3 -21.70 20.06 -20.98
N ASP A 4 -21.22 21.10 -21.67
CA ASP A 4 -19.81 21.29 -21.99
C ASP A 4 -18.95 21.52 -20.74
N LYS A 5 -19.48 22.29 -19.77
CA LYS A 5 -18.85 22.47 -18.44
C LYS A 5 -18.72 21.16 -17.65
N LYS A 6 -19.73 20.27 -17.71
CA LYS A 6 -19.65 18.95 -17.04
C LYS A 6 -18.60 18.05 -17.69
N HIS A 7 -18.44 18.14 -19.01
CA HIS A 7 -17.43 17.36 -19.74
C HIS A 7 -16.01 17.86 -19.46
N GLU A 8 -15.80 19.17 -19.35
CA GLU A 8 -14.51 19.75 -18.95
C GLU A 8 -14.14 19.41 -17.50
N GLU A 9 -15.10 19.39 -16.57
CA GLU A 9 -14.87 18.97 -15.19
C GLU A 9 -14.47 17.49 -15.11
N GLU A 10 -15.12 16.60 -15.87
CA GLU A 10 -14.73 15.18 -15.94
C GLU A 10 -13.35 14.98 -16.57
N LEU A 11 -13.02 15.71 -17.64
CA LEU A 11 -11.70 15.67 -18.28
C LEU A 11 -10.60 16.21 -17.35
N ALA A 12 -10.87 17.26 -16.59
CA ALA A 12 -9.94 17.80 -15.59
C ALA A 12 -9.74 16.82 -14.43
N ARG A 13 -10.81 16.15 -13.98
CA ARG A 13 -10.74 15.10 -12.94
C ARG A 13 -9.92 13.90 -13.40
N ARG A 14 -10.07 13.48 -14.66
CA ARG A 14 -9.29 12.38 -15.26
C ARG A 14 -7.81 12.74 -15.42
N LYS A 15 -7.48 13.96 -15.86
CA LYS A 15 -6.09 14.44 -15.92
C LYS A 15 -5.44 14.53 -14.54
N GLY A 16 -6.18 14.96 -13.52
CA GLY A 16 -5.70 15.01 -12.13
C GLY A 16 -5.43 13.62 -11.53
N MET A 17 -6.25 12.62 -11.88
CA MET A 17 -6.08 11.24 -11.42
C MET A 17 -4.85 10.58 -12.06
N ALA A 18 -4.64 10.75 -13.37
CA ALA A 18 -3.49 10.19 -14.09
C ALA A 18 -2.15 10.66 -13.53
N ARG A 19 -2.02 11.96 -13.19
CA ARG A 19 -0.79 12.50 -12.60
C ARG A 19 -0.50 11.92 -11.21
N LYS A 20 -1.53 11.72 -10.39
CA LYS A 20 -1.39 11.10 -9.07
C LYS A 20 -0.97 9.63 -9.18
N THR A 21 -1.59 8.87 -10.08
CA THR A 21 -1.22 7.47 -10.34
C THR A 21 0.22 7.36 -10.81
N PHE A 22 0.67 8.25 -11.71
CA PHE A 22 2.06 8.27 -12.19
C PHE A 22 3.07 8.48 -11.06
N PHE A 23 2.85 9.48 -10.20
CA PHE A 23 3.70 9.70 -9.03
C PHE A 23 3.66 8.52 -8.05
N GLN A 24 2.50 7.91 -7.85
CA GLN A 24 2.35 6.74 -6.99
C GLN A 24 3.11 5.52 -7.54
N THR A 25 3.10 5.30 -8.86
CA THR A 25 3.87 4.22 -9.50
C THR A 25 5.37 4.45 -9.36
N ILE A 26 5.87 5.66 -9.65
CA ILE A 26 7.29 6.00 -9.46
C ILE A 26 7.68 5.78 -8.00
N TRP A 27 6.86 6.25 -7.07
CA TRP A 27 7.10 6.08 -5.64
C TRP A 27 7.12 4.60 -5.24
N LEU A 28 6.22 3.79 -5.78
CA LEU A 28 6.18 2.35 -5.52
C LEU A 28 7.48 1.66 -5.99
N ILE A 29 8.00 2.04 -7.15
CA ILE A 29 9.29 1.53 -7.67
C ILE A 29 10.44 1.93 -6.73
N ILE A 30 10.49 3.20 -6.31
CA ILE A 30 11.50 3.68 -5.36
C ILE A 30 11.40 2.92 -4.03
N SER A 31 10.19 2.75 -3.50
CA SER A 31 9.98 1.98 -2.27
C SER A 31 10.38 0.51 -2.43
N GLY A 32 10.16 -0.08 -3.60
CA GLY A 32 10.57 -1.47 -3.86
C GLY A 32 12.08 -1.62 -3.86
N GLY A 33 12.80 -0.70 -4.53
CA GLY A 33 14.26 -0.68 -4.53
C GLY A 33 14.85 -0.39 -3.14
N ALA A 34 14.30 0.58 -2.42
CA ALA A 34 14.71 0.89 -1.06
C ALA A 34 14.48 -0.28 -0.10
N SER A 35 13.33 -0.95 -0.21
CA SER A 35 13.02 -2.13 0.61
C SER A 35 13.96 -3.30 0.31
N TYR A 36 14.29 -3.54 -0.96
CA TYR A 36 15.27 -4.58 -1.31
C TYR A 36 16.65 -4.31 -0.68
N PHE A 37 17.13 -3.07 -0.77
CA PHE A 37 18.43 -2.70 -0.19
C PHE A 37 18.42 -2.77 1.34
N ALA A 38 17.38 -2.22 1.97
CA ALA A 38 17.27 -2.25 3.43
C ALA A 38 17.09 -3.68 3.98
N LEU A 39 16.39 -4.56 3.25
CA LEU A 39 16.33 -5.99 3.60
C LEU A 39 17.73 -6.61 3.61
N GLY A 40 18.55 -6.34 2.58
CA GLY A 40 19.93 -6.83 2.52
C GLY A 40 20.76 -6.36 3.72
N VAL A 41 20.67 -5.08 4.08
CA VAL A 41 21.36 -4.54 5.27
C VAL A 41 20.87 -5.20 6.57
N MET A 42 19.57 -5.48 6.68
CA MET A 42 19.00 -6.14 7.87
C MET A 42 19.38 -7.62 7.95
N GLU A 43 19.52 -8.30 6.81
CA GLU A 43 20.04 -9.68 6.73
C GLU A 43 21.52 -9.70 7.17
N ASP A 44 22.34 -8.78 6.66
CA ASP A 44 23.76 -8.68 7.02
C ASP A 44 23.98 -8.33 8.49
N ALA A 45 23.11 -7.49 9.07
CA ALA A 45 23.11 -7.14 10.49
C ALA A 45 22.54 -8.26 11.40
N GLY A 46 21.98 -9.33 10.81
CA GLY A 46 21.36 -10.43 11.55
C GLY A 46 20.03 -10.09 12.23
N TRP A 47 19.39 -8.98 11.85
CA TRP A 47 18.09 -8.57 12.40
C TRP A 47 16.94 -9.37 11.79
N VAL A 48 17.09 -9.78 10.53
CA VAL A 48 16.12 -10.59 9.79
C VAL A 48 16.84 -11.81 9.24
N SER A 49 16.25 -13.00 9.41
CA SER A 49 16.78 -14.21 8.81
C SER A 49 15.71 -14.90 7.97
N VAL A 50 16.04 -15.24 6.72
CA VAL A 50 15.12 -15.95 5.82
C VAL A 50 14.64 -17.28 6.42
N PRO A 51 15.52 -18.12 7.02
CA PRO A 51 15.08 -19.38 7.64
C PRO A 51 14.17 -19.18 8.86
N GLY A 52 14.44 -18.17 9.70
CA GLY A 52 13.58 -17.87 10.84
C GLY A 52 12.21 -17.35 10.40
N THR A 53 12.18 -16.56 9.33
CA THR A 53 10.94 -16.00 8.78
C THR A 53 10.10 -17.08 8.10
N SER A 54 10.71 -18.01 7.36
CA SER A 54 9.98 -19.12 6.73
C SER A 54 9.39 -20.08 7.78
N ALA A 55 10.09 -20.31 8.88
CA ALA A 55 9.57 -21.06 10.02
C ALA A 55 8.34 -20.39 10.65
N ALA A 56 8.42 -19.09 10.94
CA ALA A 56 7.29 -18.33 11.47
C ALA A 56 6.08 -18.34 10.52
N LEU A 57 6.33 -18.27 9.20
CA LEU A 57 5.26 -18.30 8.20
C LEU A 57 4.60 -19.69 8.10
N ALA A 58 5.39 -20.76 8.18
CA ALA A 58 4.87 -22.13 8.23
C ALA A 58 4.03 -22.36 9.49
N GLU A 59 4.47 -21.87 10.65
CA GLU A 59 3.72 -21.93 11.90
C GLU A 59 2.40 -21.16 11.80
N LEU A 60 2.41 -19.94 11.26
CA LEU A 60 1.21 -19.15 11.05
C LEU A 60 0.19 -19.87 10.14
N LEU A 61 0.65 -20.52 9.07
CA LEU A 61 -0.20 -21.24 8.15
C LEU A 61 -0.72 -22.58 8.71
N SER A 62 -0.02 -23.16 9.69
CA SER A 62 -0.44 -24.41 10.34
C SER A 62 -1.76 -24.28 11.13
N PHE A 63 -2.15 -23.06 11.49
CA PHE A 63 -3.47 -22.78 12.10
C PHE A 63 -4.64 -22.96 11.14
N ILE A 64 -4.39 -23.03 9.82
CA ILE A 64 -5.42 -23.21 8.80
C ILE A 64 -5.67 -24.72 8.61
N PRO A 65 -6.88 -25.22 8.90
CA PRO A 65 -7.19 -26.64 8.72
C PRO A 65 -6.95 -27.09 7.27
N GLY A 66 -6.17 -28.16 7.09
CA GLY A 66 -5.86 -28.72 5.77
C GLY A 66 -4.58 -28.17 5.11
N VAL A 67 -3.86 -27.24 5.75
CA VAL A 67 -2.58 -26.73 5.27
C VAL A 67 -1.45 -27.24 6.16
N SER A 68 -0.64 -28.16 5.64
CA SER A 68 0.59 -28.65 6.31
C SER A 68 1.82 -28.30 5.47
N LEU A 69 2.34 -27.09 5.66
CA LEU A 69 3.58 -26.64 5.03
C LEU A 69 4.74 -26.79 6.01
N SER A 70 5.83 -27.41 5.57
CA SER A 70 7.11 -27.35 6.28
C SER A 70 7.86 -26.09 5.86
N ALA A 71 8.61 -25.47 6.77
CA ALA A 71 9.47 -24.33 6.48
C ALA A 71 10.46 -24.63 5.33
N SER A 72 10.92 -25.88 5.23
CA SER A 72 11.80 -26.36 4.15
C SER A 72 11.13 -26.39 2.78
N SER A 73 9.80 -26.40 2.73
CA SER A 73 9.03 -26.41 1.48
C SER A 73 8.82 -25.00 0.92
N ILE A 74 9.15 -23.96 1.69
CA ILE A 74 9.00 -22.56 1.29
C ILE A 74 10.31 -22.11 0.65
N PRO A 75 10.34 -21.77 -0.65
CA PRO A 75 11.55 -21.29 -1.29
C PRO A 75 12.04 -19.96 -0.68
N ASP A 76 13.34 -19.81 -0.51
CA ASP A 76 13.95 -18.60 0.09
C ASP A 76 13.58 -17.31 -0.66
N TRP A 77 13.52 -17.37 -1.99
CA TRP A 77 13.14 -16.22 -2.82
C TRP A 77 11.71 -15.76 -2.55
N PHE A 78 10.80 -16.69 -2.22
CA PHE A 78 9.41 -16.39 -1.91
C PHE A 78 9.30 -15.67 -0.56
N THR A 79 10.02 -16.16 0.45
CA THR A 79 10.09 -15.51 1.77
C THR A 79 10.68 -14.10 1.67
N ARG A 80 11.76 -13.91 0.89
CA ARG A 80 12.34 -12.58 0.61
C ARG A 80 11.34 -11.66 -0.08
N ALA A 81 10.59 -12.16 -1.06
CA ALA A 81 9.56 -11.37 -1.75
C ALA A 81 8.46 -10.91 -0.78
N ILE A 82 7.97 -11.79 0.10
CA ILE A 82 7.00 -11.44 1.14
C ILE A 82 7.57 -10.35 2.06
N LEU A 83 8.80 -10.51 2.54
CA LEU A 83 9.43 -9.52 3.41
C LEU A 83 9.56 -8.15 2.74
N ILE A 84 9.93 -8.10 1.45
CA ILE A 84 9.97 -6.86 0.67
C ILE A 84 8.58 -6.22 0.61
N VAL A 85 7.53 -7.00 0.35
CA VAL A 85 6.15 -6.50 0.32
C VAL A 85 5.74 -5.95 1.69
N VAL A 86 6.04 -6.65 2.78
CA VAL A 86 5.75 -6.18 4.15
C VAL A 86 6.49 -4.88 4.45
N MET A 87 7.76 -4.75 4.06
CA MET A 87 8.50 -3.50 4.19
C MET A 87 7.92 -2.37 3.34
N ILE A 88 7.50 -2.65 2.11
CA ILE A 88 6.83 -1.65 1.27
C ILE A 88 5.56 -1.17 1.96
N LEU A 89 4.72 -2.09 2.48
CA LEU A 89 3.50 -1.73 3.21
C LEU A 89 3.82 -0.85 4.42
N PHE A 90 4.82 -1.23 5.21
CA PHE A 90 5.29 -0.44 6.35
C PHE A 90 5.72 0.97 5.93
N LEU A 91 6.57 1.08 4.91
CA LEU A 91 7.08 2.36 4.40
C LEU A 91 5.96 3.24 3.80
N GLN A 92 4.99 2.62 3.14
CA GLN A 92 3.78 3.28 2.64
C GLN A 92 2.91 3.82 3.79
N THR A 93 2.83 3.13 4.93
CA THR A 93 2.13 3.64 6.12
C THR A 93 2.78 4.92 6.64
N PHE A 94 4.10 4.97 6.77
CA PHE A 94 4.79 6.21 7.18
C PHE A 94 4.62 7.33 6.17
N PHE A 95 4.62 7.00 4.88
CA PHE A 95 4.38 8.00 3.85
C PHE A 95 2.95 8.55 3.91
N TYR A 96 1.95 7.68 4.12
CA TYR A 96 0.56 8.11 4.29
C TYR A 96 0.39 9.01 5.50
N LEU A 97 1.00 8.65 6.65
CA LEU A 97 1.04 9.48 7.84
C LEU A 97 1.73 10.81 7.56
N GLY A 98 2.92 10.79 6.97
CA GLY A 98 3.67 11.99 6.60
C GLY A 98 2.89 12.91 5.66
N TYR A 99 2.21 12.35 4.67
CA TYR A 99 1.32 13.10 3.77
C TYR A 99 0.12 13.68 4.53
N ALA A 100 -0.51 12.92 5.42
CA ALA A 100 -1.63 13.40 6.24
C ALA A 100 -1.23 14.60 7.12
N PHE A 101 -0.02 14.58 7.70
CA PHE A 101 0.47 15.68 8.53
C PHE A 101 1.01 16.87 7.74
N ALA A 102 1.80 16.65 6.69
CA ALA A 102 2.51 17.70 5.98
C ALA A 102 1.68 18.37 4.86
N SER A 103 0.83 17.61 4.16
CA SER A 103 0.11 18.11 2.97
C SER A 103 -1.11 18.96 3.34
N PRO A 104 -1.26 20.19 2.80
CA PRO A 104 -2.49 20.96 2.89
C PRO A 104 -3.71 20.24 2.29
N ALA A 105 -3.49 19.30 1.35
CA ALA A 105 -4.54 18.48 0.76
C ALA A 105 -4.91 17.24 1.62
N GLY A 106 -4.00 16.77 2.49
CA GLY A 106 -4.30 15.76 3.52
C GLY A 106 -5.08 16.35 4.70
N ARG A 107 -4.91 17.65 4.97
CA ARG A 107 -5.67 18.42 5.96
C ARG A 107 -7.01 18.96 5.45
N ARG A 108 -7.32 18.83 4.15
CA ARG A 108 -8.63 19.19 3.62
C ARG A 108 -9.62 18.13 4.09
N LYS A 109 -10.61 18.53 4.90
CA LYS A 109 -11.81 17.71 5.16
C LYS A 109 -12.26 17.12 3.83
N ALA A 110 -12.53 15.81 3.80
CA ALA A 110 -13.22 15.17 2.68
C ALA A 110 -14.39 16.10 2.31
N GLY A 111 -14.40 16.54 1.05
CA GLY A 111 -15.24 17.66 0.62
C GLY A 111 -16.68 17.47 1.07
N SER A 112 -17.28 18.53 1.59
CA SER A 112 -18.69 18.52 1.99
C SER A 112 -19.54 17.94 0.85
N PRO A 113 -20.45 17.00 1.15
CA PRO A 113 -21.29 16.37 0.14
C PRO A 113 -21.96 17.46 -0.70
N THR A 114 -21.75 17.41 -2.02
CA THR A 114 -22.42 18.30 -2.96
C THR A 114 -23.91 17.95 -2.99
N VAL A 115 -24.79 18.88 -3.33
CA VAL A 115 -26.26 18.68 -3.45
C VAL A 115 -26.66 17.52 -4.40
N TYR A 116 -25.72 17.00 -5.20
CA TYR A 116 -25.89 15.86 -6.10
C TYR A 116 -25.21 14.56 -5.65
N SER A 117 -24.60 14.49 -4.45
CA SER A 117 -24.14 13.21 -3.91
C SER A 117 -25.36 12.44 -3.42
N GLN A 118 -25.59 11.27 -4.01
CA GLN A 118 -26.65 10.37 -3.64
C GLN A 118 -26.52 10.04 -2.14
N TYR A 119 -27.63 10.22 -1.42
CA TYR A 119 -27.75 10.00 0.03
C TYR A 119 -27.23 8.59 0.39
N ASP A 120 -26.21 8.53 1.26
CA ASP A 120 -25.66 7.27 1.77
C ASP A 120 -26.64 6.71 2.82
N PRO A 121 -27.23 5.52 2.62
CA PRO A 121 -28.24 4.96 3.51
C PRO A 121 -27.70 4.53 4.88
N PHE A 122 -26.39 4.62 5.13
CA PHE A 122 -25.75 4.23 6.40
C PHE A 122 -25.46 5.40 7.36
N ASP A 123 -25.76 6.65 7.00
CA ASP A 123 -25.62 7.83 7.88
C ASP A 123 -26.84 8.04 8.81
N ARG A 124 -27.37 6.95 9.38
CA ARG A 124 -28.38 7.03 10.44
C ARG A 124 -27.74 6.63 11.76
N ASP A 125 -27.33 7.63 12.53
CA ASP A 125 -27.44 7.71 14.00
C ASP A 125 -27.26 9.16 14.46
#